data_AF-A0A1W2FE74-F1
#
_entry.id   AF-A0A1W2FE74-F1
#
_cell.length_a   1.000
_cell.length_b   1.000
_cell.length_c   1.000
_cell.angle_alpha   90.00
_cell.angle_beta   90.00
_cell.angle_gamma   90.00
#
_symmetry.space_group_name_H-M   'P 1'
#
loop_
_entity.id
_entity.type
_entity.pdbx_description
1 polymer ?
#
loop_
_entity_poly.entity_id
_entity_poly.type
_entity_poly.pdbx_seq_one_letter_code
_entity_poly.pdbx_strand_id
1 'polypeptide(L)'
;MIGMTRDHVARWGKAGAAYDLVASIAFVTPWTGALVLDLLGTPHTGQTLLFSTLFGTVVVMWSIVRWLRPERVLITADTAGRALFSLWFAWALWQGHSPALAGFLALELFWGAAQLRALLRR
;
A
#
# COMPACT_ATOMS: atom_id res chain seq x y z
N MET A 1 -21.54 17.36 15.43
CA MET A 1 -20.30 17.48 14.62
C MET A 1 -19.28 16.34 14.80
N ILE A 2 -19.24 15.64 15.94
CA ILE A 2 -18.28 14.55 16.21
C ILE A 2 -18.52 13.26 15.38
N GLY A 3 -19.76 13.04 14.90
CA GLY A 3 -20.10 11.88 14.06
C GLY A 3 -19.48 11.93 12.65
N MET A 4 -19.70 13.03 11.91
CA MET A 4 -19.22 13.18 10.52
C MET A 4 -17.69 13.06 10.37
N THR A 5 -16.92 13.41 11.40
CA THR A 5 -15.44 13.39 11.36
C THR A 5 -14.86 12.01 11.64
N ARG A 6 -15.62 11.09 12.24
CA ARG A 6 -15.27 9.65 12.24
C ARG A 6 -15.57 9.02 10.89
N ASP A 7 -16.69 9.40 10.27
CA ASP A 7 -17.14 8.83 9.00
C ASP A 7 -16.17 9.15 7.85
N HIS A 8 -15.62 10.37 7.82
CA HIS A 8 -14.64 10.76 6.81
C HIS A 8 -13.31 10.01 6.93
N VAL A 9 -12.75 9.90 8.15
CA VAL A 9 -11.49 9.18 8.37
C VAL A 9 -11.67 7.70 8.03
N ALA A 10 -12.77 7.09 8.48
CA ALA A 10 -13.07 5.69 8.17
C ALA A 10 -13.26 5.45 6.66
N ARG A 11 -13.89 6.39 5.94
CA ARG A 11 -14.07 6.29 4.48
C ARG A 11 -12.73 6.28 3.74
N TRP A 12 -11.82 7.20 4.07
CA TRP A 12 -10.50 7.26 3.44
C TRP A 12 -9.62 6.07 3.82
N GLY A 13 -9.70 5.61 5.08
CA GLY A 13 -9.02 4.40 5.53
C GLY A 13 -9.49 3.14 4.78
N LYS A 14 -10.81 2.98 4.60
CA LYS A 14 -11.38 1.88 3.81
C LYS A 14 -10.99 1.95 2.34
N ALA A 15 -11.04 3.13 1.74
CA ALA A 15 -10.65 3.31 0.34
C ALA A 15 -9.17 2.95 0.11
N GLY A 16 -8.27 3.39 1.01
CA GLY A 16 -6.86 3.00 0.97
C GLY A 16 -6.65 1.50 1.18
N ALA A 17 -7.39 0.89 2.12
CA ALA A 17 -7.34 -0.56 2.33
C ALA A 17 -7.82 -1.37 1.11
N ALA A 18 -8.87 -0.91 0.41
CA ALA A 18 -9.32 -1.54 -0.82
C ALA A 18 -8.27 -1.45 -1.93
N TYR A 19 -7.62 -0.29 -2.08
CA TYR A 19 -6.51 -0.13 -3.01
C TYR A 19 -5.37 -1.10 -2.70
N ASP A 20 -4.91 -1.16 -1.44
CA ASP A 20 -3.80 -2.04 -1.04
C ASP A 20 -4.13 -3.51 -1.28
N LEU A 21 -5.38 -3.91 -1.01
CA LEU A 21 -5.87 -5.26 -1.28
C LEU A 21 -5.76 -5.60 -2.77
N VAL A 22 -6.30 -4.74 -3.65
CA VAL A 22 -6.27 -4.98 -5.11
C VAL A 22 -4.85 -4.97 -5.64
N ALA A 23 -4.02 -4.04 -5.18
CA ALA A 23 -2.62 -3.94 -5.60
C ALA A 23 -1.79 -5.17 -5.18
N SER A 24 -2.12 -5.77 -4.02
CA SER A 24 -1.28 -6.80 -3.39
C SER A 24 -1.81 -8.22 -3.52
N ILE A 25 -3.07 -8.43 -3.91
CA ILE A 25 -3.67 -9.77 -3.96
C ILE A 25 -2.97 -10.72 -4.94
N ALA A 26 -2.46 -10.18 -6.04
CA ALA A 26 -1.67 -10.95 -6.99
C ALA A 26 -0.33 -11.44 -6.41
N PHE A 27 0.14 -10.85 -5.31
CA PHE A 27 1.35 -11.29 -4.61
C PHE A 27 1.04 -12.20 -3.42
N VAL A 28 -0.15 -12.79 -3.31
CA VAL A 28 -0.42 -13.82 -2.27
C VAL A 28 0.08 -15.19 -2.69
N THR A 29 0.33 -15.41 -3.98
CA THR A 29 0.88 -16.67 -4.50
C THR A 29 2.07 -16.40 -5.42
N PRO A 30 3.06 -17.31 -5.45
CA PRO A 30 4.27 -17.09 -6.24
C PRO A 30 4.01 -17.09 -7.75
N TRP A 31 3.01 -17.85 -8.25
CA TRP A 31 2.70 -17.89 -9.68
C TRP A 31 1.96 -16.64 -10.17
N THR A 32 1.00 -16.11 -9.40
CA THR A 32 0.37 -14.83 -9.74
C THR A 32 1.35 -13.65 -9.58
N GLY A 33 2.26 -13.73 -8.61
CA GLY A 33 3.30 -12.72 -8.40
C GLY A 33 4.30 -12.70 -9.55
N ALA A 34 4.75 -13.87 -10.01
CA ALA A 34 5.61 -13.99 -11.18
C ALA A 34 4.98 -13.37 -12.43
N LEU A 35 3.69 -13.67 -12.69
CA LEU A 35 2.97 -13.09 -13.83
C LEU A 35 2.96 -11.54 -13.79
N VAL A 36 2.71 -10.94 -12.63
CA VAL A 36 2.73 -9.48 -12.48
C VAL A 36 4.13 -8.91 -12.70
N LEU A 37 5.16 -9.55 -12.14
CA LEU A 37 6.55 -9.11 -12.33
C LEU A 37 6.99 -9.20 -13.80
N ASP A 38 6.56 -10.24 -14.52
CA ASP A 38 6.80 -10.39 -15.95
C ASP A 38 6.11 -9.29 -16.77
N LEU A 39 4.85 -8.98 -16.46
CA LEU A 39 4.11 -7.88 -17.10
C LEU A 39 4.77 -6.51 -16.86
N LEU A 40 5.41 -6.35 -15.71
CA LEU A 40 6.17 -5.14 -15.35
C LEU A 40 7.61 -5.15 -15.88
N GLY A 41 8.04 -6.21 -16.58
CA GLY A 41 9.41 -6.37 -17.07
C GLY A 41 10.45 -6.39 -15.95
N THR A 42 10.07 -6.87 -14.75
CA THR A 42 10.91 -6.88 -13.56
C THR A 42 11.52 -8.28 -13.37
N PRO A 43 12.86 -8.42 -13.47
CA PRO A 43 13.51 -9.70 -13.26
C PRO A 43 13.25 -10.26 -11.86
N HIS A 44 13.01 -11.57 -11.77
CA HIS A 44 12.71 -12.22 -10.52
C HIS A 44 13.45 -13.57 -10.38
N THR A 45 13.85 -13.89 -9.16
CA THR A 45 14.40 -15.17 -8.71
C THR A 45 13.43 -15.84 -7.73
N GLY A 46 13.69 -17.11 -7.38
CA GLY A 46 12.91 -17.81 -6.34
C GLY A 46 12.88 -17.07 -4.99
N GLN A 47 13.98 -16.40 -4.62
CA GLN A 47 14.04 -15.57 -3.42
C GLN A 47 13.15 -14.33 -3.53
N THR A 48 13.21 -13.61 -4.66
CA THR A 48 12.33 -12.44 -4.85
C THR A 48 10.86 -12.82 -4.82
N LEU A 49 10.47 -13.94 -5.44
CA LEU A 49 9.09 -14.42 -5.42
C LEU A 49 8.65 -14.81 -4.01
N LEU A 50 9.52 -15.46 -3.23
CA LEU A 50 9.24 -15.76 -1.82
C LEU A 50 8.99 -14.47 -1.01
N PHE A 51 9.88 -13.48 -1.11
CA PHE A 51 9.72 -12.21 -0.40
C PHE A 51 8.49 -11.43 -0.86
N SER A 52 8.24 -11.36 -2.17
CA SER A 52 7.02 -10.76 -2.73
C SER A 52 5.78 -11.47 -2.21
N THR A 53 5.80 -12.80 -2.11
CA THR A 53 4.66 -13.61 -1.64
C THR A 53 4.34 -13.35 -0.17
N LEU A 54 5.39 -13.35 0.67
CA LEU A 54 5.27 -13.05 2.09
C LEU A 54 4.78 -11.61 2.30
N PHE A 55 5.35 -10.65 1.57
CA PHE A 55 4.97 -9.24 1.67
C PHE A 55 3.52 -9.01 1.20
N GLY A 56 3.13 -9.56 0.06
CA GLY A 56 1.76 -9.50 -0.45
C GLY A 56 0.75 -10.07 0.55
N THR A 57 1.08 -11.21 1.18
CA THR A 57 0.26 -11.81 2.24
C THR A 57 0.06 -10.87 3.43
N VAL A 58 1.14 -10.23 3.91
CA VAL A 58 1.07 -9.26 5.02
C VAL A 58 0.20 -8.06 4.66
N VAL A 59 0.38 -7.49 3.45
CA VAL A 59 -0.41 -6.33 3.01
C VAL A 59 -1.89 -6.69 2.85
N VAL A 60 -2.21 -7.85 2.30
CA VAL A 60 -3.60 -8.33 2.16
C VAL A 60 -4.25 -8.53 3.53
N MET A 61 -3.57 -9.21 4.46
CA MET A 61 -4.04 -9.40 5.83
C MET A 61 -4.33 -8.04 6.49
N TRP A 62 -3.40 -7.09 6.37
CA TRP A 62 -3.55 -5.76 6.95
C TRP A 62 -4.68 -4.94 6.31
N SER A 63 -4.90 -5.11 5.01
CA SER A 63 -5.99 -4.48 4.26
C SER A 63 -7.35 -4.99 4.73
N ILE A 64 -7.49 -6.29 4.97
CA ILE A 64 -8.71 -6.88 5.53
C ILE A 64 -8.99 -6.32 6.93
N VAL A 65 -7.97 -6.25 7.80
CA VAL A 65 -8.12 -5.70 9.16
C VAL A 65 -8.60 -4.25 9.12
N ARG A 66 -7.97 -3.38 8.31
CA ARG A 66 -8.38 -1.97 8.17
C ARG A 66 -9.77 -1.81 7.57
N TRP A 67 -10.16 -2.69 6.64
CA TRP A 67 -11.49 -2.68 6.05
C TRP A 67 -12.58 -3.01 7.08
N LEU A 68 -12.36 -4.07 7.86
CA LEU A 68 -13.30 -4.53 8.90
C LEU A 68 -13.33 -3.57 10.10
N ARG A 69 -12.17 -3.01 10.47
CA ARG A 69 -11.98 -2.14 11.63
C ARG A 69 -11.24 -0.87 11.21
N PRO A 70 -11.93 0.14 10.64
CA PRO A 70 -11.31 1.39 10.22
C PRO A 70 -11.04 2.32 11.41
N GLU A 71 -10.26 1.85 12.37
CA GLU A 71 -9.93 2.59 13.59
C GLU A 71 -8.87 3.66 13.29
N ARG A 72 -8.99 4.82 13.95
CA ARG A 72 -8.06 5.94 13.73
C ARG A 72 -6.60 5.54 13.94
N VAL A 73 -6.31 4.70 14.93
CA VAL A 73 -4.95 4.22 15.21
C VAL A 73 -4.37 3.42 14.04
N LEU A 74 -5.17 2.56 13.41
CA LEU A 74 -4.74 1.74 12.28
C LEU A 74 -4.53 2.58 11.03
N ILE A 75 -5.35 3.62 10.84
CA ILE A 75 -5.22 4.56 9.71
C ILE A 75 -3.97 5.43 9.89
N THR A 76 -3.67 5.89 11.11
CA THR A 76 -2.42 6.62 11.38
C THR A 76 -1.19 5.76 11.14
N ALA A 77 -1.21 4.50 11.60
CA ALA A 77 -0.13 3.54 11.34
C ALA A 77 0.06 3.29 9.84
N ASP A 78 -1.04 3.17 9.09
CA ASP A 78 -1.01 3.05 7.63
C ASP A 78 -0.38 4.28 6.97
N THR A 79 -0.81 5.48 7.35
CA THR A 79 -0.25 6.73 6.82
C THR A 79 1.27 6.81 7.05
N ALA A 80 1.76 6.39 8.23
CA ALA A 80 3.19 6.30 8.51
C ALA A 80 3.90 5.25 7.64
N GLY A 81 3.27 4.08 7.44
CA GLY A 81 3.77 3.04 6.54
C GLY A 81 3.91 3.53 5.10
N ARG A 82 2.92 4.27 4.59
CA ARG A 82 2.95 4.86 3.24
C ARG A 82 4.08 5.88 3.07
N ALA A 83 4.36 6.68 4.10
CA ALA A 83 5.51 7.59 4.09
C ALA A 83 6.84 6.82 3.99
N LEU A 84 6.97 5.70 4.72
CA LEU A 84 8.13 4.82 4.62
C LEU A 84 8.24 4.13 3.25
N PHE A 85 7.15 3.61 2.69
CA PHE A 85 7.16 3.06 1.31
C PHE A 85 7.56 4.10 0.28
N SER A 86 7.05 5.33 0.41
CA SER A 86 7.43 6.44 -0.46
C SER A 86 8.93 6.74 -0.38
N LEU A 87 9.50 6.72 0.83
CA LEU A 87 10.94 6.90 1.03
C LEU A 87 11.74 5.79 0.33
N TRP A 88 11.33 4.53 0.47
CA TRP A 88 12.01 3.40 -0.16
C TRP A 88 11.88 3.40 -1.68
N PHE A 89 10.72 3.76 -2.24
CA PHE A 89 10.58 3.92 -3.69
C PHE A 89 11.45 5.06 -4.23
N ALA A 90 11.50 6.20 -3.54
CA ALA A 90 12.37 7.31 -3.91
C ALA A 90 13.85 6.90 -3.87
N TRP A 91 14.27 6.19 -2.82
CA TRP A 91 15.63 5.66 -2.72
C TRP A 91 15.93 4.65 -3.84
N ALA A 92 15.01 3.74 -4.16
CA ALA A 92 15.20 2.77 -5.22
C ALA A 92 15.31 3.43 -6.61
N LEU A 93 14.48 4.43 -6.88
CA LEU A 93 14.58 5.24 -8.11
C LEU A 93 15.94 5.97 -8.19
N TRP A 94 16.42 6.51 -7.07
CA TRP A 94 17.74 7.15 -6.99
C TRP A 94 18.87 6.17 -7.34
N GLN A 95 18.76 4.91 -6.91
CA GLN A 95 19.73 3.85 -7.22
C GLN A 95 19.62 3.31 -8.66
N GLY A 96 18.69 3.82 -9.48
CA GLY A 96 18.52 3.38 -10.87
C GLY A 96 17.74 2.07 -11.04
N HIS A 97 16.91 1.69 -10.05
CA HIS A 97 15.97 0.58 -10.21
C HIS A 97 14.83 0.93 -11.20
N SER A 98 13.91 -0.02 -11.42
CA SER A 98 12.86 0.07 -12.43
C SER A 98 12.05 1.39 -12.40
N PRO A 99 11.83 2.06 -13.55
CA PRO A 99 10.99 3.25 -13.64
C PRO A 99 9.54 3.01 -13.22
N ALA A 100 9.06 1.74 -13.27
CA ALA A 100 7.73 1.38 -12.83
C ALA A 100 7.46 1.77 -11.36
N LEU A 101 8.52 1.87 -10.54
CA LEU A 101 8.45 2.32 -9.15
C LEU A 101 7.95 3.77 -9.01
N ALA A 102 8.10 4.61 -10.04
CA ALA A 102 7.55 5.97 -10.02
C ALA A 102 6.02 5.98 -9.98
N GLY A 103 5.37 5.01 -10.66
CA GLY A 103 3.92 4.83 -10.59
C GLY A 103 3.46 4.46 -9.18
N PHE A 104 4.14 3.50 -8.54
CA PHE A 104 3.86 3.12 -7.16
C PHE A 104 4.11 4.28 -6.18
N LEU A 105 5.22 5.01 -6.33
CA LEU A 105 5.50 6.20 -5.52
C LEU A 105 4.38 7.25 -5.63
N ALA A 106 3.91 7.55 -6.84
CA ALA A 106 2.83 8.51 -7.04
C ALA A 106 1.54 8.08 -6.32
N LEU A 107 1.20 6.79 -6.36
CA LEU A 107 0.04 6.23 -5.67
C LEU A 107 0.21 6.29 -4.15
N GLU A 108 1.38 5.96 -3.61
CA GLU A 108 1.65 6.03 -2.18
C GLU A 108 1.58 7.47 -1.65
N LEU A 109 2.14 8.42 -2.38
CA LEU A 109 2.05 9.84 -2.03
C LEU A 109 0.61 10.34 -2.08
N PHE A 110 -0.16 9.93 -3.10
CA PHE A 110 -1.58 10.30 -3.22
C PHE A 110 -2.39 9.79 -2.02
N TRP A 111 -2.31 8.50 -1.70
CA TRP A 111 -3.05 7.91 -0.58
C TRP A 111 -2.55 8.41 0.77
N GLY A 112 -1.24 8.55 0.95
CA GLY A 112 -0.63 9.14 2.15
C GLY A 112 -1.12 10.56 2.40
N ALA A 113 -1.15 11.41 1.36
CA ALA A 113 -1.68 12.77 1.46
C ALA A 113 -3.18 12.80 1.74
N ALA A 114 -3.97 11.91 1.11
CA ALA A 114 -5.41 11.81 1.34
C ALA A 114 -5.74 11.42 2.79
N GLN A 115 -5.05 10.40 3.33
CA GLN A 115 -5.24 9.97 4.73
C GLN A 115 -4.72 11.01 5.72
N LEU A 116 -3.54 11.59 5.49
CA LEU A 116 -3.00 12.65 6.34
C LEU A 116 -3.95 13.85 6.40
N ARG A 117 -4.49 14.29 5.25
CA ARG A 117 -5.50 15.35 5.20
C ARG A 117 -6.76 14.98 5.96
N ALA A 118 -7.22 13.74 5.89
CA ALA A 118 -8.37 13.27 6.66
C ALA A 118 -8.09 13.26 8.17
N LEU A 119 -6.86 12.93 8.60
CA LEU A 119 -6.45 12.94 10.00
C LEU A 119 -6.28 14.37 10.56
N LEU A 120 -5.78 15.30 9.76
CA LEU A 120 -5.55 16.70 10.15
C LEU A 120 -6.83 17.53 10.23
N ARG A 121 -7.84 17.21 9.41
CA ARG A 121 -9.15 17.87 9.45
C ARG A 121 -9.97 17.29 10.61
N ARG A 122 -9.81 17.91 11.80
CA ARG A 122 -10.53 17.56 13.04
C ARG A 122 -12.04 17.71 12.91
#